data_AF-A0A7S2IHH8-F1
#
_entry.id   AF-A0A7S2IHH8-F1
#
_cell.length_a   1.000
_cell.length_b   1.000
_cell.length_c   1.000
_cell.angle_alpha   90.00
_cell.angle_beta   90.00
_cell.angle_gamma   90.00
#
_symmetry.space_group_name_H-M   'P 1'
#
loop_
_entity.id
_entity.type
_entity.pdbx_description
1 polymer ?
#
loop_
_entity_poly.entity_id
_entity_poly.type
_entity_poly.pdbx_seq_one_letter_code
_entity_poly.pdbx_strand_id
1 'polypeptide(L)'
;VGGSGPNAFVQKRRSLPVTIEREMGGATSVSKVQMQALDALVQEVSGASARLDTLESLAPALLLKVRSLEAQQAFDAGEVARATQIAQVIQRTRGSAGGAASDDEEWAPENELTVGLLHVIRNLAHDAEPQLEFTDVLGQVLWHNRASKALRDTRYRAVVEDLSWMDRGVQAWSGPDVSLGEMVSGVFYALTDRGDGRMKHTKWLRVVRLIECSPVLQPRTKRSDCDRLFYAQTHQRGGSSTGITCREFKRLLFELSDAMQVHPLTMFLAVGSHAERLA
;
A
#
# COMPACT_ATOMS: atom_id res chain seq x y z
N VAL A 1 32.70 -18.50 41.81
CA VAL A 1 32.00 -19.77 41.52
C VAL A 1 30.51 -19.54 41.68
N GLY A 2 29.73 -19.79 40.62
CA GLY A 2 28.26 -19.76 40.57
C GLY A 2 27.66 -18.35 40.37
N GLY A 3 27.12 -17.92 39.23
CA GLY A 3 26.62 -18.65 38.06
C GLY A 3 25.10 -18.82 38.13
N SER A 4 24.33 -17.83 37.67
CA SER A 4 22.90 -17.97 37.32
C SER A 4 22.48 -16.79 36.44
N GLY A 5 22.37 -17.04 35.14
CA GLY A 5 21.57 -16.22 34.23
C GLY A 5 20.20 -16.85 34.02
N PRO A 6 19.25 -16.16 33.38
CA PRO A 6 18.06 -16.79 32.82
C PRO A 6 18.08 -16.80 31.27
N ASN A 7 18.20 -18.01 30.73
CA ASN A 7 17.45 -18.63 29.62
C ASN A 7 16.78 -17.70 28.58
N ALA A 8 17.26 -17.69 27.32
CA ALA A 8 16.96 -18.67 26.26
C ALA A 8 15.57 -18.47 25.60
N PHE A 9 15.52 -17.62 24.57
CA PHE A 9 14.51 -17.68 23.50
C PHE A 9 15.23 -18.16 22.23
N VAL A 10 15.32 -19.49 22.07
CA VAL A 10 15.73 -20.13 20.82
C VAL A 10 14.65 -21.12 20.43
N GLN A 11 14.08 -20.84 19.26
CA GLN A 11 13.49 -21.74 18.27
C GLN A 11 12.71 -22.98 18.77
N LYS A 12 11.41 -22.96 18.46
CA LYS A 12 10.71 -24.18 18.06
C LYS A 12 9.95 -23.92 16.76
N ARG A 13 10.66 -24.09 15.63
CA ARG A 13 10.03 -24.31 14.32
C ARG A 13 9.19 -25.57 14.43
N ARG A 14 7.86 -25.41 14.48
CA ARG A 14 6.92 -26.50 14.19
C ARG A 14 6.45 -26.30 12.76
N SER A 15 7.05 -27.09 11.87
CA SER A 15 6.50 -27.42 10.56
C SER A 15 5.06 -27.92 10.72
N LEU A 16 4.11 -27.24 10.10
CA LEU A 16 2.74 -27.72 9.90
C LEU A 16 2.43 -27.74 8.40
N PRO A 17 1.63 -28.73 7.96
CA PRO A 17 1.49 -29.09 6.56
C PRO A 17 0.58 -28.10 5.79
N VAL A 18 0.89 -28.02 4.50
CA VAL A 18 0.12 -27.39 3.43
C VAL A 18 -1.36 -27.80 3.50
N THR A 19 -2.24 -26.83 3.72
CA THR A 19 -3.63 -26.86 3.23
C THR A 19 -4.03 -25.41 2.97
N ILE A 20 -3.59 -24.89 1.82
CA ILE A 20 -4.05 -23.61 1.28
C ILE A 20 -5.24 -23.97 0.40
N GLU A 21 -6.45 -23.94 0.96
CA GLU A 21 -7.69 -23.90 0.18
C GLU A 21 -8.88 -23.79 1.15
N ARG A 22 -9.29 -22.54 1.41
CA ARG A 22 -10.66 -22.08 1.76
C ARG A 22 -10.57 -20.83 2.61
N GLU A 23 -10.55 -19.67 1.96
CA GLU A 23 -11.07 -18.38 2.45
C GLU A 23 -10.85 -17.29 1.36
N MET A 24 -11.53 -17.41 0.21
CA MET A 24 -11.32 -16.51 -0.95
C MET A 24 -12.60 -15.83 -1.50
N GLY A 25 -13.68 -15.76 -0.71
CA GLY A 25 -14.96 -15.19 -1.18
C GLY A 25 -14.99 -13.67 -1.35
N GLY A 26 -14.32 -12.91 -0.46
CA GLY A 26 -14.25 -11.44 -0.55
C GLY A 26 -12.93 -10.91 -1.13
N ALA A 27 -11.86 -11.70 -1.00
CA ALA A 27 -10.51 -11.32 -1.36
C ALA A 27 -10.26 -11.22 -2.88
N THR A 28 -11.02 -11.97 -3.66
CA THR A 28 -10.89 -12.08 -5.13
C THR A 28 -11.49 -10.87 -5.85
N SER A 29 -12.57 -10.28 -5.34
CA SER A 29 -13.22 -9.12 -5.97
C SER A 29 -12.37 -7.85 -5.90
N VAL A 30 -11.79 -7.53 -4.73
CA VAL A 30 -10.96 -6.31 -4.57
C VAL A 30 -9.68 -6.42 -5.41
N SER A 31 -9.02 -7.58 -5.36
CA SER A 31 -7.85 -7.86 -6.18
C SER A 31 -8.15 -7.72 -7.68
N LYS A 32 -9.30 -8.23 -8.14
CA LYS A 32 -9.74 -8.10 -9.54
C LYS A 32 -9.89 -6.64 -9.97
N VAL A 33 -10.55 -5.79 -9.16
CA VAL A 33 -10.73 -4.37 -9.51
C VAL A 33 -9.39 -3.61 -9.45
N GLN A 34 -8.47 -3.96 -8.54
CA GLN A 34 -7.11 -3.40 -8.53
C GLN A 34 -6.33 -3.78 -9.80
N MET A 35 -6.43 -5.02 -10.26
CA MET A 35 -5.75 -5.45 -11.49
C MET A 35 -6.34 -4.77 -12.73
N GLN A 36 -7.65 -4.55 -12.79
CA GLN A 36 -8.30 -3.77 -13.85
C GLN A 36 -7.85 -2.30 -13.84
N ALA A 37 -7.71 -1.70 -12.66
CA ALA A 37 -7.18 -0.35 -12.52
C ALA A 37 -5.72 -0.27 -12.96
N LEU A 38 -4.91 -1.29 -12.66
CA LEU A 38 -3.53 -1.38 -13.15
C LEU A 38 -3.50 -1.46 -14.68
N ASP A 39 -4.34 -2.29 -15.28
CA ASP A 39 -4.42 -2.40 -16.75
C ASP A 39 -4.73 -1.04 -17.41
N ALA A 40 -5.71 -0.32 -16.88
CA ALA A 40 -6.05 1.02 -17.36
C ALA A 40 -4.89 2.01 -17.20
N LEU A 41 -4.14 1.93 -16.09
CA LEU A 41 -2.93 2.73 -15.88
C LEU A 41 -1.84 2.39 -16.90
N VAL A 42 -1.58 1.10 -17.14
CA VAL A 42 -0.57 0.64 -18.10
C VAL A 42 -0.90 1.10 -19.52
N GLN A 43 -2.17 1.03 -19.92
CA GLN A 43 -2.62 1.52 -21.22
C GLN A 43 -2.43 3.04 -21.38
N GLU A 44 -2.74 3.84 -20.35
CA GLU A 44 -2.49 5.30 -20.39
C GLU A 44 -1.00 5.61 -20.48
N VAL A 45 -0.19 4.96 -19.63
CA VAL A 45 1.25 5.26 -19.52
C VAL A 45 2.01 4.85 -20.78
N SER A 46 1.72 3.66 -21.32
CA SER A 46 2.33 3.18 -22.56
C SER A 46 1.84 3.95 -23.78
N GLY A 47 0.56 4.31 -23.84
CA GLY A 47 -0.01 5.13 -24.92
C GLY A 47 0.47 6.59 -24.91
N ALA A 48 0.79 7.15 -23.74
CA ALA A 48 1.23 8.54 -23.60
C ALA A 48 2.74 8.73 -23.82
N SER A 49 3.55 7.68 -23.70
CA SER A 49 5.01 7.77 -23.76
C SER A 49 5.62 6.55 -24.43
N ALA A 50 6.20 6.76 -25.61
CA ALA A 50 7.04 5.77 -26.30
C ALA A 50 8.30 5.35 -25.53
N ARG A 51 8.57 5.94 -24.36
CA ARG A 51 9.66 5.51 -23.46
C ARG A 51 9.20 4.47 -22.43
N LEU A 52 7.89 4.21 -22.33
CA LEU A 52 7.27 3.32 -21.34
C LEU A 52 6.40 2.25 -22.04
N ASP A 53 6.75 1.92 -23.28
CA ASP A 53 6.08 0.93 -24.14
C ASP A 53 6.64 -0.49 -23.97
N THR A 54 7.68 -0.65 -23.14
CA THR A 54 8.30 -1.94 -22.82
C THR A 54 8.18 -2.27 -21.34
N LEU A 55 8.21 -3.56 -21.00
CA LEU A 55 8.16 -4.00 -19.60
C LEU A 55 9.39 -3.51 -18.82
N GLU A 56 10.57 -3.47 -19.45
CA GLU A 56 11.84 -3.03 -18.86
C GLU A 56 11.83 -1.56 -18.43
N SER A 57 11.07 -0.73 -19.13
CA SER A 57 10.95 0.69 -18.82
C SER A 57 9.78 0.98 -17.88
N LEU A 58 8.67 0.25 -18.05
CA LEU A 58 7.45 0.39 -17.26
C LEU A 58 7.60 -0.13 -15.82
N ALA A 59 8.17 -1.33 -15.64
CA ALA A 59 8.31 -1.96 -14.33
C ALA A 59 9.07 -1.08 -13.32
N PRO A 60 10.29 -0.57 -13.60
CA PRO A 60 10.99 0.30 -12.66
C PRO A 60 10.27 1.63 -12.41
N ALA A 61 9.60 2.20 -13.43
CA ALA A 61 8.86 3.46 -13.27
C ALA A 61 7.71 3.35 -12.25
N LEU A 62 7.10 2.17 -12.14
CA LEU A 62 5.98 1.91 -11.23
C LEU A 62 6.43 1.30 -9.89
N LEU A 63 7.42 0.42 -9.88
CA LEU A 63 7.73 -0.43 -8.72
C LEU A 63 8.81 0.14 -7.78
N LEU A 64 9.70 1.02 -8.25
CA LEU A 64 10.76 1.59 -7.40
C LEU A 64 10.23 2.57 -6.33
N LYS A 65 8.94 2.95 -6.40
CA LYS A 65 8.26 3.76 -5.40
C LYS A 65 7.68 2.94 -4.25
N VAL A 66 7.55 1.63 -4.43
CA VAL A 66 7.01 0.71 -3.41
C VAL A 66 7.95 0.70 -2.21
N ARG A 67 7.37 0.74 -1.02
CA ARG A 67 8.08 0.77 0.26
C ARG A 67 7.89 -0.55 0.99
N SER A 68 8.91 -0.95 1.73
CA SER A 68 8.83 -2.03 2.71
C SER A 68 8.47 -1.48 4.08
N LEU A 69 7.99 -2.35 4.96
CA LEU A 69 7.58 -2.03 6.33
C LEU A 69 8.69 -1.37 7.16
N GLU A 70 9.95 -1.69 6.85
CA GLU A 70 11.15 -1.14 7.49
C GLU A 70 11.50 0.28 6.99
N ALA A 71 10.60 0.92 6.25
CA ALA A 71 10.77 2.27 5.71
C ALA A 71 11.98 2.41 4.77
N GLN A 72 12.27 1.33 4.03
CA GLN A 72 13.17 1.32 2.88
C GLN A 72 12.38 1.11 1.59
N GLN A 73 13.07 1.25 0.46
CA GLN A 73 12.53 0.83 -0.82
C GLN A 73 12.31 -0.69 -0.79
N ALA A 74 11.13 -1.14 -1.25
CA ALA A 74 10.80 -2.56 -1.23
C ALA A 74 11.66 -3.36 -2.22
N PHE A 75 11.97 -2.76 -3.37
CA PHE A 75 12.68 -3.41 -4.45
C PHE A 75 13.77 -2.49 -5.00
N ASP A 76 14.99 -3.00 -5.15
CA ASP A 76 16.05 -2.32 -5.86
C ASP A 76 15.90 -2.46 -7.39
N ALA A 77 16.67 -1.66 -8.14
CA ALA A 77 16.61 -1.66 -9.61
C ALA A 77 17.06 -3.00 -10.22
N GLY A 78 17.98 -3.72 -9.57
CA GLY A 78 18.46 -5.02 -10.00
C GLY A 78 17.41 -6.11 -9.78
N GLU A 79 16.70 -6.10 -8.66
CA GLU A 79 15.57 -6.99 -8.36
C GLU A 79 14.47 -6.82 -9.40
N VAL A 80 14.05 -5.58 -9.65
CA VAL A 80 13.02 -5.28 -10.67
C VAL A 80 13.48 -5.74 -12.06
N ALA A 81 14.74 -5.51 -12.43
CA ALA A 81 15.28 -5.95 -13.72
C ALA A 81 15.30 -7.48 -13.85
N ARG A 82 15.72 -8.21 -12.81
CA ARG A 82 15.71 -9.68 -12.79
C ARG A 82 14.29 -10.24 -12.92
N ALA A 83 13.36 -9.72 -12.12
CA ALA A 83 11.96 -10.14 -12.17
C ALA A 83 11.32 -9.86 -13.54
N THR A 84 11.67 -8.73 -14.16
CA THR A 84 11.26 -8.37 -15.52
C THR A 84 11.78 -9.37 -16.55
N GLN A 85 13.06 -9.75 -16.48
CA GLN A 85 13.63 -10.74 -17.38
C GLN A 85 12.95 -12.10 -17.26
N ILE A 86 12.65 -12.53 -16.02
CA ILE A 86 11.91 -13.78 -15.76
C ILE A 86 10.51 -13.71 -16.38
N ALA A 87 9.77 -12.62 -16.17
CA ALA A 87 8.43 -12.44 -16.71
C ALA A 87 8.41 -12.53 -18.25
N GLN A 88 9.39 -11.92 -18.92
CA GLN A 88 9.51 -12.01 -20.38
C GLN A 88 9.79 -13.42 -20.88
N VAL A 89 10.62 -14.19 -20.18
CA VAL A 89 10.88 -15.59 -20.53
C VAL A 89 9.60 -16.41 -20.43
N ILE A 90 8.81 -16.21 -19.36
CA ILE A 90 7.51 -16.88 -19.16
C ILE A 90 6.52 -16.51 -20.27
N GLN A 91 6.49 -15.25 -20.70
CA GLN A 91 5.62 -14.81 -21.79
C GLN A 91 6.00 -15.46 -23.13
N ARG A 92 7.29 -15.53 -23.45
CA ARG A 92 7.77 -16.18 -24.68
C ARG A 92 7.47 -17.68 -24.70
N THR A 93 7.57 -18.37 -23.56
CA THR A 93 7.27 -19.82 -23.50
C THR A 93 5.78 -20.10 -23.56
N ARG A 94 4.93 -19.26 -22.95
CA ARG A 94 3.46 -19.39 -23.05
C ARG A 94 2.92 -19.07 -24.44
N GLY A 95 3.43 -18.06 -25.13
CA GLY A 95 3.03 -17.74 -26.51
C GLY A 95 3.32 -18.86 -27.52
N SER A 96 4.21 -19.79 -27.17
CA SER A 96 4.59 -20.94 -28.01
C SER A 96 3.75 -22.20 -27.73
N ALA A 97 3.03 -22.25 -26.60
CA ALA A 97 2.17 -23.38 -26.22
C ALA A 97 0.70 -22.97 -26.36
N GLY A 98 0.10 -23.27 -27.52
CA GLY A 98 -1.32 -23.00 -27.80
C GLY A 98 -2.24 -23.49 -26.66
N GLY A 99 -3.03 -22.57 -26.11
CA GLY A 99 -3.72 -22.72 -24.83
C GLY A 99 -4.84 -23.77 -24.84
N ALA A 100 -4.84 -24.62 -23.80
CA ALA A 100 -6.04 -25.31 -23.35
C ALA A 100 -6.82 -24.34 -22.45
N ALA A 101 -8.04 -24.00 -22.86
CA ALA A 101 -8.95 -23.15 -22.11
C ALA A 101 -9.42 -23.88 -20.83
N SER A 102 -9.37 -23.17 -19.71
CA SER A 102 -9.91 -23.58 -18.42
C SER A 102 -11.15 -22.73 -18.15
N ASP A 103 -12.26 -23.37 -17.78
CA ASP A 103 -13.62 -22.80 -17.64
C ASP A 103 -13.85 -21.93 -16.38
N ASP A 104 -12.79 -21.54 -15.67
CA ASP A 104 -12.88 -20.55 -14.61
C ASP A 104 -12.48 -19.20 -15.20
N GLU A 105 -13.48 -18.41 -15.58
CA GLU A 105 -13.33 -17.08 -16.22
C GLU A 105 -12.79 -16.04 -15.20
N GLU A 106 -11.58 -16.29 -14.71
CA GLU A 106 -10.74 -15.35 -14.00
C GLU A 106 -10.40 -14.22 -14.98
N TRP A 107 -10.64 -12.97 -14.59
CA TRP A 107 -10.36 -11.84 -15.48
C TRP A 107 -8.89 -11.86 -15.89
N ALA A 108 -8.66 -11.94 -17.20
CA ALA A 108 -7.33 -11.94 -17.79
C ALA A 108 -7.13 -10.62 -18.55
N PRO A 109 -6.09 -9.84 -18.26
CA PRO A 109 -5.78 -8.67 -19.06
C PRO A 109 -5.35 -9.09 -20.46
N GLU A 110 -5.91 -8.45 -21.48
CA GLU A 110 -5.51 -8.66 -22.88
C GLU A 110 -4.15 -8.01 -23.20
N ASN A 111 -3.77 -6.98 -22.44
CA ASN A 111 -2.52 -6.27 -22.64
C ASN A 111 -1.33 -7.09 -22.10
N GLU A 112 -0.42 -7.48 -23.00
CA GLU A 112 0.79 -8.24 -22.66
C GLU A 112 1.68 -7.53 -21.64
N LEU A 113 1.77 -6.19 -21.67
CA LEU A 113 2.53 -5.42 -20.68
C LEU A 113 1.91 -5.56 -19.29
N THR A 114 0.58 -5.51 -19.21
CA THR A 114 -0.14 -5.71 -17.95
C THR A 114 0.07 -7.11 -17.40
N VAL A 115 -0.07 -8.13 -18.26
CA VAL A 115 0.21 -9.53 -17.88
C VAL A 115 1.64 -9.67 -17.36
N GLY A 116 2.61 -9.11 -18.07
CA GLY A 116 4.02 -9.15 -17.69
C GLY A 116 4.27 -8.47 -16.35
N LEU A 117 3.73 -7.26 -16.17
CA LEU A 117 3.86 -6.49 -14.93
C LEU A 117 3.23 -7.22 -13.73
N LEU A 118 2.08 -7.89 -13.90
CA LEU A 118 1.47 -8.69 -12.84
C LEU A 118 2.37 -9.87 -12.42
N HIS A 119 3.08 -10.51 -13.36
CA HIS A 119 4.07 -11.55 -13.03
C HIS A 119 5.27 -10.96 -12.29
N VAL A 120 5.78 -9.80 -12.73
CA VAL A 120 6.86 -9.09 -12.03
C VAL A 120 6.46 -8.77 -10.59
N ILE A 121 5.27 -8.21 -10.39
CA ILE A 121 4.76 -7.87 -9.05
C ILE A 121 4.64 -9.12 -8.18
N ARG A 122 4.07 -10.22 -8.69
CA ARG A 122 3.93 -11.47 -7.93
C ARG A 122 5.28 -12.04 -7.51
N ASN A 123 6.25 -12.07 -8.41
CA ASN A 123 7.58 -12.58 -8.11
C ASN A 123 8.28 -11.71 -7.06
N LEU A 124 8.29 -10.39 -7.25
CA LEU A 124 8.93 -9.48 -6.30
C LEU A 124 8.26 -9.50 -4.92
N ALA A 125 6.93 -9.55 -4.87
CA ALA A 125 6.19 -9.62 -3.62
C ALA A 125 6.51 -10.92 -2.85
N HIS A 126 6.64 -12.03 -3.57
CA HIS A 126 7.01 -13.34 -3.02
C HIS A 126 8.45 -13.39 -2.51
N ASP A 127 9.39 -12.82 -3.27
CA ASP A 127 10.83 -12.87 -2.97
C ASP A 127 11.27 -11.81 -1.95
N ALA A 128 10.40 -10.84 -1.62
CA ALA A 128 10.71 -9.80 -0.65
C ALA A 128 10.93 -10.36 0.77
N GLU A 129 11.82 -9.71 1.53
CA GLU A 129 12.02 -10.00 2.95
C GLU A 129 11.80 -8.72 3.79
N PRO A 130 10.78 -8.68 4.65
CA PRO A 130 9.68 -9.65 4.79
C PRO A 130 8.80 -9.72 3.54
N GLN A 131 8.17 -10.88 3.32
CA GLN A 131 7.28 -11.10 2.18
C GLN A 131 6.18 -10.05 2.14
N LEU A 132 5.96 -9.45 0.98
CA LEU A 132 4.91 -8.48 0.76
C LEU A 132 3.68 -9.16 0.17
N GLU A 133 2.50 -8.69 0.55
CA GLU A 133 1.26 -9.14 -0.05
C GLU A 133 1.11 -8.55 -1.46
N PHE A 134 0.62 -9.34 -2.40
CA PHE A 134 0.39 -8.90 -3.77
C PHE A 134 -0.52 -7.66 -3.86
N THR A 135 -1.59 -7.65 -3.06
CA THR A 135 -2.53 -6.51 -3.00
C THR A 135 -1.93 -5.26 -2.36
N ASP A 136 -0.90 -5.42 -1.51
CA ASP A 136 -0.17 -4.32 -0.90
C ASP A 136 0.67 -3.59 -1.96
N VAL A 137 1.44 -4.34 -2.74
CA VAL A 137 2.24 -3.78 -3.85
C VAL A 137 1.33 -3.10 -4.88
N LEU A 138 0.22 -3.74 -5.26
CA LEU A 138 -0.78 -3.12 -6.15
C LEU A 138 -1.36 -1.82 -5.57
N GLY A 139 -1.76 -1.85 -4.30
CA GLY A 139 -2.32 -0.69 -3.60
C GLY A 139 -1.35 0.50 -3.60
N GLN A 140 -0.08 0.26 -3.30
CA GLN A 140 0.98 1.27 -3.36
C GLN A 140 1.16 1.83 -4.78
N VAL A 141 1.26 0.96 -5.80
CA VAL A 141 1.41 1.38 -7.21
C VAL A 141 0.24 2.24 -7.67
N LEU A 142 -1.00 1.80 -7.42
CA LEU A 142 -2.21 2.54 -7.80
C LEU A 142 -2.27 3.89 -7.09
N TRP A 143 -1.96 3.93 -5.80
CA TRP A 143 -1.95 5.16 -5.03
C TRP A 143 -0.93 6.19 -5.55
N HIS A 144 0.31 5.77 -5.81
CA HIS A 144 1.35 6.66 -6.32
C HIS A 144 1.01 7.23 -7.70
N ASN A 145 0.14 6.55 -8.45
CA ASN A 145 -0.30 6.95 -9.78
C ASN A 145 -1.75 7.49 -9.82
N ARG A 146 -2.39 7.71 -8.66
CA ARG A 146 -3.80 8.12 -8.53
C ARG A 146 -4.21 9.41 -9.26
N ALA A 147 -3.22 10.23 -9.63
CA ALA A 147 -3.44 11.46 -10.39
C ALA A 147 -3.58 11.24 -11.90
N SER A 148 -3.25 10.04 -12.40
CA SER A 148 -3.41 9.64 -13.81
C SER A 148 -4.87 9.75 -14.27
N LYS A 149 -5.09 9.99 -15.56
CA LYS A 149 -6.44 10.20 -16.09
C LYS A 149 -7.28 8.93 -15.97
N ALA A 150 -6.68 7.77 -16.21
CA ALA A 150 -7.28 6.44 -16.09
C ALA A 150 -7.78 6.19 -14.67
N LEU A 151 -6.96 6.47 -13.65
CA LEU A 151 -7.32 6.21 -12.26
C LEU A 151 -8.28 7.24 -11.66
N ARG A 152 -8.46 8.39 -12.33
CA ARG A 152 -9.48 9.38 -11.96
C ARG A 152 -10.88 9.03 -12.47
N ASP A 153 -11.01 8.03 -13.34
CA ASP A 153 -12.30 7.50 -13.78
C ASP A 153 -13.11 7.01 -12.56
N THR A 154 -14.41 7.31 -12.55
CA THR A 154 -15.34 6.85 -11.52
C THR A 154 -15.30 5.35 -11.25
N ARG A 155 -14.97 4.54 -12.27
CA ARG A 155 -14.83 3.08 -12.18
C ARG A 155 -13.72 2.64 -11.23
N TYR A 156 -12.59 3.34 -11.24
CA TYR A 156 -11.39 2.95 -10.48
C TYR A 156 -11.12 3.83 -9.28
N ARG A 157 -11.73 5.03 -9.23
CA ARG A 157 -11.51 5.98 -8.14
C ARG A 157 -11.74 5.37 -6.76
N ALA A 158 -12.77 4.54 -6.61
CA ALA A 158 -13.07 3.88 -5.35
C ALA A 158 -11.95 2.93 -4.90
N VAL A 159 -11.44 2.09 -5.80
CA VAL A 159 -10.38 1.12 -5.46
C VAL A 159 -9.03 1.78 -5.23
N VAL A 160 -8.74 2.87 -5.93
CA VAL A 160 -7.49 3.63 -5.79
C VAL A 160 -7.45 4.39 -4.46
N GLU A 161 -8.60 4.88 -4.01
CA GLU A 161 -8.74 5.55 -2.72
C GLU A 161 -9.05 4.57 -1.57
N ASP A 162 -9.30 3.30 -1.88
CA ASP A 162 -9.48 2.25 -0.88
C ASP A 162 -8.13 1.94 -0.22
N LEU A 163 -8.13 1.98 1.10
CA LEU A 163 -6.97 1.75 1.95
C LEU A 163 -7.06 0.41 2.69
N SER A 164 -8.13 -0.36 2.48
CA SER A 164 -8.36 -1.67 3.10
C SER A 164 -7.30 -2.71 2.73
N TRP A 165 -6.57 -2.51 1.63
CA TRP A 165 -5.46 -3.39 1.26
C TRP A 165 -4.33 -3.42 2.30
N MET A 166 -4.21 -2.39 3.15
CA MET A 166 -3.26 -2.38 4.27
C MET A 166 -3.70 -3.26 5.45
N ASP A 167 -5.00 -3.53 5.61
CA ASP A 167 -5.51 -4.29 6.76
C ASP A 167 -4.98 -5.74 6.74
N ARG A 168 -4.77 -6.33 5.57
CA ARG A 168 -4.25 -7.70 5.44
C ARG A 168 -2.89 -7.90 6.08
N GLY A 169 -1.97 -6.94 5.88
CA GLY A 169 -0.63 -7.01 6.48
C GLY A 169 -0.68 -7.03 8.01
N VAL A 170 -1.64 -6.31 8.60
CA VAL A 170 -1.83 -6.28 10.06
C VAL A 170 -2.57 -7.50 10.57
N GLN A 171 -3.59 -7.95 9.85
CA GLN A 171 -4.36 -9.14 10.21
C GLN A 171 -3.47 -10.38 10.28
N ALA A 172 -2.43 -10.46 9.44
CA ALA A 172 -1.42 -11.51 9.49
C ALA A 172 -0.66 -11.60 10.83
N TRP A 173 -0.50 -10.48 11.56
CA TRP A 173 0.24 -10.44 12.83
C TRP A 173 -0.64 -10.27 14.06
N SER A 174 -1.79 -9.60 13.90
CA SER A 174 -2.63 -9.13 15.01
C SER A 174 -4.00 -9.79 15.07
N GLY A 175 -4.33 -10.64 14.09
CA GLY A 175 -5.61 -11.36 14.01
C GLY A 175 -6.65 -10.68 13.11
N PRO A 176 -7.70 -11.41 12.71
CA PRO A 176 -8.65 -10.97 11.67
C PRO A 176 -9.51 -9.77 12.07
N ASP A 177 -9.70 -9.54 13.37
CA ASP A 177 -10.59 -8.49 13.89
C ASP A 177 -9.96 -7.08 13.91
N VAL A 178 -8.70 -6.96 13.49
CA VAL A 178 -7.99 -5.67 13.49
C VAL A 178 -8.15 -4.98 12.14
N SER A 179 -8.82 -3.81 12.13
CA SER A 179 -8.83 -2.88 10.99
C SER A 179 -8.07 -1.59 11.34
N LEU A 180 -7.02 -1.28 10.58
CA LEU A 180 -6.28 -0.02 10.71
C LEU A 180 -7.16 1.16 10.36
N GLY A 181 -8.02 0.96 9.35
CA GLY A 181 -9.00 1.94 8.95
C GLY A 181 -9.86 2.37 10.13
N GLU A 182 -10.32 1.42 10.94
CA GLU A 182 -11.12 1.67 12.14
C GLU A 182 -10.28 2.27 13.28
N MET A 183 -9.08 1.75 13.55
CA MET A 183 -8.18 2.30 14.58
C MET A 183 -7.89 3.79 14.36
N VAL A 184 -7.54 4.15 13.12
CA VAL A 184 -7.27 5.54 12.72
C VAL A 184 -8.55 6.39 12.73
N SER A 185 -9.70 5.80 12.38
CA SER A 185 -10.99 6.50 12.51
C SER A 185 -11.32 6.79 13.97
N GLY A 186 -11.02 5.86 14.89
CA GLY A 186 -11.18 6.06 16.32
C GLY A 186 -10.36 7.25 16.83
N VAL A 187 -9.12 7.40 16.39
CA VAL A 187 -8.28 8.58 16.69
C VAL A 187 -8.90 9.88 16.16
N PHE A 188 -9.40 9.86 14.92
CA PHE A 188 -10.08 11.02 14.34
C PHE A 188 -11.29 11.42 15.20
N TYR A 189 -12.16 10.46 15.52
CA TYR A 189 -13.37 10.74 16.28
C TYR A 189 -13.04 11.17 17.70
N ALA A 190 -12.10 10.52 18.41
CA ALA A 190 -11.65 10.96 19.74
C ALA A 190 -11.19 12.44 19.78
N LEU A 191 -10.60 12.94 18.68
CA LEU A 191 -10.16 14.33 18.58
C LEU A 191 -11.25 15.32 18.16
N THR A 192 -12.32 14.83 17.51
CA THR A 192 -13.35 15.65 16.82
C THR A 192 -14.77 15.50 17.38
N ASP A 193 -15.03 14.53 18.25
CA ASP A 193 -16.35 14.14 18.77
C ASP A 193 -17.17 15.29 19.40
N ARG A 194 -16.49 16.35 19.85
CA ARG A 194 -17.10 17.55 20.45
C ARG A 194 -17.30 18.72 19.48
N GLY A 195 -17.20 18.50 18.17
CA GLY A 195 -17.16 19.55 17.15
C GLY A 195 -18.04 19.30 15.93
N ASP A 196 -17.73 20.00 14.83
CA ASP A 196 -18.40 19.93 13.52
C ASP A 196 -18.06 18.66 12.72
N GLY A 197 -17.51 17.63 13.37
CA GLY A 197 -17.02 16.42 12.71
C GLY A 197 -15.79 16.66 11.82
N ARG A 198 -15.11 17.81 11.96
CA ARG A 198 -13.91 18.14 11.19
C ARG A 198 -12.69 18.32 12.08
N MET A 199 -11.56 17.77 11.62
CA MET A 199 -10.27 17.96 12.28
C MET A 199 -9.66 19.29 11.85
N LYS A 200 -9.58 20.22 12.81
CA LYS A 200 -8.88 21.50 12.65
C LYS A 200 -7.37 21.33 12.84
N HIS A 201 -6.58 22.31 12.39
CA HIS A 201 -5.12 22.29 12.46
C HIS A 201 -4.58 22.01 13.89
N THR A 202 -5.19 22.59 14.92
CA THR A 202 -4.80 22.36 16.31
C THR A 202 -4.95 20.91 16.77
N LYS A 203 -5.93 20.18 16.21
CA LYS A 203 -6.13 18.74 16.46
C LYS A 203 -5.18 17.89 15.62
N TRP A 204 -4.93 18.30 14.38
CA TRP A 204 -3.89 17.69 13.54
C TRP A 204 -2.51 17.72 14.21
N LEU A 205 -2.12 18.83 14.84
CA LEU A 205 -0.86 18.90 15.58
C LEU A 205 -0.76 17.88 16.73
N ARG A 206 -1.88 17.44 17.31
CA ARG A 206 -1.89 16.34 18.29
C ARG A 206 -1.61 14.99 17.62
N VAL A 207 -2.17 14.75 16.42
CA VAL A 207 -1.83 13.56 15.63
C VAL A 207 -0.36 13.56 15.26
N VAL A 208 0.22 14.70 14.86
CA VAL A 208 1.67 14.80 14.59
C VAL A 208 2.49 14.40 15.83
N ARG A 209 2.06 14.77 17.03
CA ARG A 209 2.72 14.30 18.27
C ARG A 209 2.60 12.79 18.47
N LEU A 210 1.49 12.17 18.10
CA LEU A 210 1.36 10.71 18.11
C LEU A 210 2.34 10.07 17.13
N ILE A 211 2.47 10.62 15.92
CA ILE A 211 3.44 10.16 14.91
C ILE A 211 4.87 10.24 15.46
N GLU A 212 5.23 11.35 16.10
CA GLU A 212 6.54 11.56 16.74
C GLU A 212 6.81 10.64 17.94
N CYS A 213 5.81 9.93 18.47
CA CYS A 213 6.03 8.91 19.49
C CYS A 213 6.65 7.63 18.92
N SER A 214 6.53 7.40 17.61
CA SER A 214 7.19 6.29 16.94
C SER A 214 8.67 6.61 16.72
N PRO A 215 9.61 5.80 17.23
CA PRO A 215 11.05 6.04 17.06
C PRO A 215 11.48 5.95 15.59
N VAL A 216 10.72 5.23 14.74
CA VAL A 216 10.97 5.13 13.30
C VAL A 216 10.56 6.42 12.57
N LEU A 217 9.45 7.05 13.01
CA LEU A 217 8.86 8.20 12.34
C LEU A 217 9.38 9.53 12.88
N GLN A 218 9.72 9.60 14.17
CA GLN A 218 10.21 10.81 14.83
C GLN A 218 11.35 11.50 14.05
N PRO A 219 12.47 10.83 13.67
CA PRO A 219 13.56 11.49 12.96
C PRO A 219 13.20 11.91 11.53
N ARG A 220 12.13 11.35 10.96
CA ARG A 220 11.65 11.63 9.60
C ARG A 220 10.55 12.69 9.56
N THR A 221 9.96 13.01 10.71
CA THR A 221 8.81 13.90 10.80
C THR A 221 9.27 15.34 10.68
N LYS A 222 9.01 15.95 9.50
CA LYS A 222 9.25 17.37 9.27
C LYS A 222 7.97 18.15 9.53
N ARG A 223 8.01 19.07 10.49
CA ARG A 223 6.86 19.93 10.82
C ARG A 223 6.35 20.74 9.63
N SER A 224 7.27 21.24 8.81
CA SER A 224 6.93 21.97 7.57
C SER A 224 6.12 21.12 6.59
N ASP A 225 6.42 19.84 6.43
CA ASP A 225 5.64 18.94 5.56
C ASP A 225 4.26 18.64 6.16
N CYS A 226 4.18 18.43 7.48
CA CYS A 226 2.91 18.22 8.18
C CYS A 226 1.97 19.43 8.01
N ASP A 227 2.49 20.65 8.14
CA ASP A 227 1.70 21.87 7.99
C ASP A 227 1.32 22.13 6.54
N ARG A 228 2.28 21.97 5.60
CA ARG A 228 2.05 22.17 4.16
C ARG A 228 1.00 21.20 3.63
N LEU A 229 1.04 19.92 4.01
CA LEU A 229 0.07 18.93 3.57
C LEU A 229 -1.32 19.20 4.16
N PHE A 230 -1.41 19.56 5.45
CA PHE A 230 -2.69 19.94 6.06
C PHE A 230 -3.30 21.18 5.40
N TYR A 231 -2.47 22.20 5.15
CA TYR A 231 -2.89 23.40 4.43
C TYR A 231 -3.39 23.05 3.02
N ALA A 232 -2.64 22.22 2.29
CA ALA A 232 -3.02 21.76 0.97
C ALA A 232 -4.36 21.02 0.98
N GLN A 233 -4.66 20.20 1.99
CA GLN A 233 -5.96 19.52 2.13
C GLN A 233 -7.12 20.49 2.43
N THR A 234 -6.87 21.54 3.21
CA THR A 234 -7.91 22.52 3.58
C THR A 234 -8.17 23.58 2.51
N HIS A 235 -7.28 23.74 1.53
CA HIS A 235 -7.35 24.77 0.47
C HIS A 235 -7.46 24.20 -0.94
N GLN A 236 -8.00 22.98 -1.10
CA GLN A 236 -8.17 22.37 -2.42
C GLN A 236 -9.28 23.04 -3.24
N ARG A 237 -9.07 23.09 -4.56
CA ARG A 237 -10.10 23.44 -5.57
C ARG A 237 -10.76 24.82 -5.39
N GLY A 238 -10.01 25.81 -4.90
CA GLY A 238 -10.48 27.20 -4.80
C GLY A 238 -11.44 27.47 -3.64
N GLY A 239 -11.69 26.48 -2.76
CA GLY A 239 -12.41 26.66 -1.51
C GLY A 239 -11.48 26.59 -0.30
N SER A 240 -11.79 27.34 0.75
CA SER A 240 -11.16 27.21 2.07
C SER A 240 -12.09 26.46 3.01
N SER A 241 -11.67 25.29 3.48
CA SER A 241 -12.33 24.55 4.57
C SER A 241 -11.63 24.83 5.89
N THR A 242 -12.38 24.93 6.98
CA THR A 242 -11.85 25.13 8.34
C THR A 242 -11.23 23.86 8.95
N GLY A 243 -11.39 22.71 8.29
CA GLY A 243 -10.83 21.43 8.72
C GLY A 243 -11.09 20.28 7.74
N ILE A 244 -10.54 19.11 8.06
CA ILE A 244 -10.61 17.90 7.22
C ILE A 244 -11.56 16.85 7.80
N THR A 245 -12.22 16.11 6.94
CA THR A 245 -13.06 14.94 7.25
C THR A 245 -12.21 13.71 7.58
N CYS A 246 -12.83 12.64 8.12
CA CYS A 246 -12.12 11.39 8.41
C CYS A 246 -11.48 10.76 7.15
N ARG A 247 -12.15 10.85 6.00
CA ARG A 247 -11.59 10.40 4.71
C ARG A 247 -10.35 11.20 4.31
N GLU A 248 -10.44 12.53 4.38
CA GLU A 248 -9.32 13.42 4.06
C GLU A 248 -8.16 13.24 5.05
N PHE A 249 -8.46 12.92 6.32
CA PHE A 249 -7.47 12.57 7.33
C PHE A 249 -6.67 11.30 6.99
N LYS A 250 -7.35 10.19 6.66
CA LYS A 250 -6.66 8.95 6.24
C LYS A 250 -5.78 9.19 5.00
N ARG A 251 -6.30 9.96 4.03
CA ARG A 251 -5.53 10.38 2.85
C ARG A 251 -4.33 11.23 3.23
N LEU A 252 -4.48 12.19 4.15
CA LEU A 252 -3.39 13.04 4.62
C LEU A 252 -2.28 12.22 5.27
N LEU A 253 -2.61 11.19 6.06
CA LEU A 253 -1.63 10.28 6.65
C LEU A 253 -0.83 9.53 5.58
N PHE A 254 -1.50 9.08 4.52
CA PHE A 254 -0.82 8.45 3.39
C PHE A 254 0.09 9.43 2.63
N GLU A 255 -0.40 10.64 2.34
CA GLU A 255 0.43 11.66 1.69
C GLU A 255 1.64 12.05 2.53
N LEU A 256 1.50 12.04 3.86
CA LEU A 256 2.61 12.24 4.78
C LEU A 256 3.57 11.05 4.79
N SER A 257 3.09 9.80 4.71
CA SER A 257 3.98 8.63 4.61
C SER A 257 4.81 8.66 3.32
N ASP A 258 4.21 9.09 2.21
CA ASP A 258 4.92 9.31 0.95
C ASP A 258 5.98 10.42 1.08
N ALA A 259 5.62 11.57 1.68
CA ALA A 259 6.58 12.65 1.94
C ALA A 259 7.75 12.23 2.84
N MET A 260 7.49 11.34 3.81
CA MET A 260 8.49 10.80 4.74
C MET A 260 9.25 9.58 4.19
N GLN A 261 8.87 9.09 3.00
CA GLN A 261 9.44 7.89 2.38
C GLN A 261 9.37 6.67 3.30
N VAL A 262 8.20 6.45 3.91
CA VAL A 262 7.91 5.31 4.80
C VAL A 262 6.70 4.53 4.29
N HIS A 263 6.59 3.26 4.69
CA HIS A 263 5.39 2.48 4.40
C HIS A 263 4.15 3.14 5.04
N PRO A 264 3.04 3.28 4.31
CA PRO A 264 1.79 3.80 4.84
C PRO A 264 1.31 3.05 6.09
N LEU A 265 1.45 1.73 6.10
CA LEU A 265 1.16 0.89 7.27
C LEU A 265 1.86 1.39 8.55
N THR A 266 3.15 1.72 8.49
CA THR A 266 3.92 2.21 9.64
C THR A 266 3.34 3.51 10.18
N MET A 267 2.84 4.39 9.31
CA MET A 267 2.16 5.63 9.69
C MET A 267 0.82 5.34 10.40
N PHE A 268 0.01 4.45 9.84
CA PHE A 268 -1.30 4.12 10.38
C PHE A 268 -1.19 3.42 11.75
N LEU A 269 -0.25 2.49 11.89
CA LEU A 269 0.07 1.85 13.16
C LEU A 269 0.53 2.87 14.21
N ALA A 270 1.47 3.77 13.87
CA ALA A 270 1.94 4.78 14.81
C ALA A 270 0.81 5.67 15.34
N VAL A 271 -0.12 6.07 14.47
CA VAL A 271 -1.28 6.86 14.88
C VAL A 271 -2.25 6.04 15.72
N GLY A 272 -2.60 4.83 15.29
CA GLY A 272 -3.58 3.97 15.96
C GLY A 272 -3.10 3.44 17.33
N SER A 273 -1.85 2.98 17.42
CA SER A 273 -1.28 2.37 18.64
C SER A 273 -1.01 3.37 19.76
N HIS A 274 -0.98 4.68 19.46
CA HIS A 274 -0.77 5.72 20.47
C HIS A 274 -2.05 6.49 20.82
N ALA A 275 -3.22 6.01 20.39
CA ALA A 275 -4.51 6.65 20.63
C ALA A 275 -4.77 6.95 22.12
N GLU A 276 -4.34 6.07 23.03
CA GLU A 276 -4.50 6.23 24.48
C GLU A 276 -3.80 7.50 25.02
N ARG A 277 -2.77 8.00 24.34
CA ARG A 277 -2.04 9.22 24.74
C ARG A 277 -2.81 10.52 24.44
N LEU A 278 -4.03 10.41 23.92
CA LEU A 278 -4.93 11.53 23.66
C LEU A 278 -5.81 11.91 24.87
N ALA A 279 -5.91 11.02 25.86
CA ALA A 279 -6.58 11.27 27.15
C ALA A 279 -5.78 12.25 28.00
#